data_AF-A0A355X6Q3-F1
#
_entry.id   AF-A0A355X6Q3-F1
#
_cell.length_a   1.000
_cell.length_b   1.000
_cell.length_c   1.000
_cell.angle_alpha   90.00
_cell.angle_beta   90.00
_cell.angle_gamma   90.00
#
_symmetry.space_group_name_H-M   'P 1'
#
loop_
_entity.id
_entity.type
_entity.pdbx_description
1 polymer ?
#
loop_
_entity_poly.entity_id
_entity_poly.type
_entity_poly.pdbx_seq_one_letter_code
_entity_poly.pdbx_strand_id
1 'polypeptide(L)' 'MNKVNYQIMLDKITQKIEREDITPSLLLHSCCAPCSSYTIEYLSKYFSITVLY' A
#
# COMPACT_ATOMS: atom_id res chain seq x y z
N MET A 1 7.88 23.32 -4.73
CA MET A 1 7.38 22.01 -4.30
C MET A 1 7.71 21.01 -5.39
N ASN A 2 8.55 19.99 -5.12
CA ASN A 2 8.91 19.01 -6.14
C ASN A 2 7.66 18.24 -6.59
N LYS A 3 7.40 18.19 -7.91
CA LYS A 3 6.31 17.38 -8.50
C LYS A 3 6.77 15.93 -8.55
N VAL A 4 6.68 15.25 -7.42
CA VAL A 4 6.93 13.81 -7.36
C VAL A 4 5.64 13.07 -7.71
N ASN A 5 5.73 12.13 -8.65
CA ASN A 5 4.62 11.25 -8.99
C ASN A 5 4.66 10.02 -8.08
N TYR A 6 3.82 10.00 -7.05
CA TYR A 6 3.74 8.91 -6.08
C TYR A 6 3.20 7.60 -6.69
N GLN A 7 2.41 7.67 -7.75
CA GLN A 7 1.94 6.48 -8.45
C GLN A 7 3.13 5.70 -9.03
N ILE A 8 4.01 6.39 -9.76
CA ILE A 8 5.21 5.75 -10.35
C ILE A 8 6.13 5.18 -9.27
N MET A 9 6.22 5.82 -8.10
CA MET A 9 7.01 5.27 -6.99
C MET A 9 6.36 4.03 -6.39
N LEU A 10 5.04 4.03 -6.21
CA LEU A 10 4.29 2.87 -5.73
C LEU A 10 4.46 1.68 -6.68
N ASP A 11 4.32 1.90 -7.98
CA ASP A 11 4.47 0.86 -9.01
C ASP A 11 5.86 0.21 -8.96
N LYS A 12 6.92 1.00 -8.71
CA LYS A 12 8.28 0.46 -8.54
C LYS A 12 8.42 -0.39 -7.27
N ILE A 13 7.73 -0.02 -6.20
CA ILE A 13 7.75 -0.76 -4.94
C ILE A 13 7.01 -2.09 -5.10
N THR A 14 5.80 -2.08 -5.68
CA THR A 14 5.00 -3.29 -5.91
C THR A 14 5.70 -4.25 -6.86
N GLN A 15 6.27 -3.78 -7.97
CA GLN A 15 7.06 -4.61 -8.89
C GLN A 15 8.25 -5.28 -8.20
N LYS A 16 8.91 -4.57 -7.28
CA LYS A 16 10.02 -5.12 -6.51
C LYS A 16 9.55 -6.22 -5.56
N ILE A 17 8.45 -5.99 -4.86
CA ILE A 17 7.81 -6.97 -3.96
C ILE A 17 7.42 -8.24 -4.73
N GLU A 18 6.77 -8.09 -5.89
CA GLU A 18 6.39 -9.21 -6.76
C GLU A 18 7.62 -9.97 -7.29
N ARG A 19 8.68 -9.25 -7.69
CA ARG A 19 9.91 -9.88 -8.20
C ARG A 19 10.66 -10.67 -7.12
N GLU A 20 10.65 -10.17 -5.90
CA GLU A 20 11.33 -10.80 -4.76
C GLU A 20 10.46 -11.88 -4.07
N ASP A 21 9.22 -12.08 -4.50
CA ASP A 21 8.23 -13.02 -3.95
C ASP A 21 8.08 -12.88 -2.42
N ILE A 22 8.10 -11.63 -1.94
CA ILE A 22 7.92 -11.31 -0.52
C ILE A 22 6.56 -10.67 -0.29
N THR A 23 6.05 -10.76 0.93
CA THR A 23 4.83 -10.05 1.35
C THR A 23 5.12 -9.21 2.59
N PRO A 24 5.57 -7.96 2.43
CA PRO A 24 5.90 -7.10 3.56
C PRO A 24 4.64 -6.72 4.37
N SER A 25 4.81 -6.55 5.68
CA SER A 25 3.76 -6.07 6.56
C SER A 25 3.62 -4.54 6.49
N LEU A 26 2.38 -4.06 6.41
CA LEU A 26 2.04 -2.63 6.35
C LEU A 26 1.07 -2.28 7.47
N LEU A 27 1.48 -1.38 8.36
CA LEU A 27 0.58 -0.78 9.35
C LEU A 27 -0.11 0.44 8.71
N LEU A 28 -1.43 0.33 8.51
CA LEU A 28 -2.24 1.38 7.91
C LEU A 28 -3.14 2.00 8.99
N HIS A 29 -2.92 3.27 9.29
CA HIS A 29 -3.88 4.01 10.12
C HIS A 29 -5.09 4.40 9.27
N SER A 30 -6.30 4.07 9.75
CA SER A 30 -7.55 4.44 9.10
C SER A 30 -8.51 5.01 10.13
N CYS A 31 -8.83 6.29 10.01
CA CYS A 31 -9.68 6.99 10.98
C CYS A 31 -11.16 6.52 10.96
N CYS A 32 -11.62 5.87 9.87
CA CYS A 32 -12.98 5.36 9.72
C CYS A 32 -13.02 4.13 8.79
N ALA A 33 -13.85 3.12 9.09
CA ALA A 33 -13.98 1.91 8.25
C ALA A 33 -14.22 2.14 6.72
N PRO A 34 -14.99 3.16 6.26
CA PRO A 34 -15.23 3.36 4.83
C PRO A 34 -14.19 4.23 4.12
N CYS A 35 -13.35 5.00 4.84
CA CYS A 35 -12.51 6.02 4.20
C CYS A 35 -11.24 5.47 3.55
N SER A 36 -10.89 4.19 3.80
CA SER A 36 -9.70 3.55 3.22
C SER A 36 -10.00 2.25 2.48
N SER A 37 -11.26 1.92 2.20
CA SER A 37 -11.66 0.62 1.63
C SER A 37 -10.96 0.31 0.31
N TYR A 38 -10.93 1.25 -0.64
CA TYR A 38 -10.24 1.07 -1.92
C TYR A 38 -8.72 0.90 -1.74
N THR A 39 -8.11 1.71 -0.88
CA THR A 39 -6.67 1.65 -0.60
C THR A 39 -6.29 0.32 0.03
N ILE A 40 -7.09 -0.19 0.97
CA ILE A 40 -6.88 -1.49 1.60
C ILE A 40 -7.05 -2.61 0.58
N GLU A 41 -8.13 -2.60 -0.21
CA GLU A 41 -8.36 -3.62 -1.23
C GLU A 41 -7.20 -3.67 -2.24
N TYR A 42 -6.76 -2.52 -2.72
CA TYR A 42 -5.66 -2.43 -3.66
C TYR A 42 -4.34 -2.92 -3.05
N LEU A 43 -3.97 -2.41 -1.87
CA LEU A 43 -2.69 -2.74 -1.23
C LEU A 43 -2.66 -4.16 -0.67
N SER A 44 -3.81 -4.77 -0.34
CA SER A 44 -3.88 -6.13 0.20
C SER A 44 -3.34 -7.20 -0.75
N LYS A 45 -3.24 -6.88 -2.05
CA LYS A 45 -2.64 -7.73 -3.08
C LYS A 45 -1.11 -7.83 -2.96
N TYR A 46 -0.48 -6.85 -2.32
CA TYR A 46 0.98 -6.72 -2.25
C TYR A 46 1.52 -6.73 -0.82
N PHE A 47 0.69 -6.41 0.17
CA PHE A 47 1.09 -6.24 1.57
C PHE A 47 0.21 -7.03 2.52
N SER A 48 0.80 -7.51 3.62
CA SER A 48 0.04 -7.98 4.78
C SER A 48 -0.36 -6.77 5.62
N ILE A 49 -1.62 -6.36 5.53
CA ILE A 49 -2.09 -5.10 6.13
C ILE A 49 -2.60 -5.34 7.56
N THR A 50 -2.09 -4.53 8.49
CA THR A 50 -2.68 -4.36 9.82
C THR A 50 -3.32 -2.98 9.87
N VAL A 51 -4.62 -2.90 10.18
CA VAL A 51 -5.33 -1.62 10.28
C VAL A 51 -5.32 -1.15 11.73
N LEU A 52 -4.88 0.08 11.94
CA LEU A 52 -4.95 0.79 13.22
C LEU A 52 -6.06 1.83 13.15
N TYR A 53 -7.10 1.63 13.96
CA TYR A 53 -8.25 2.54 14.09
C TYR A 53 -7.96 3.69 15.05
#